data_AF-A0A428I2V0-F1
#
_entry.id   AF-A0A428I2V0-F1
#
_cell.length_a   1.000
_cell.length_b   1.000
_cell.length_c   1.000
_cell.angle_alpha   90.00
_cell.angle_beta   90.00
_cell.angle_gamma   90.00
#
_symmetry.space_group_name_H-M   'P 1'
#
loop_
_entity.id
_entity.type
_entity.pdbx_description
1 polymer ?
#
loop_
_entity_poly.entity_id
_entity_poly.type
_entity_poly.pdbx_seq_one_letter_code
_entity_poly.pdbx_strand_id
1 'polypeptide(L)'
;MEGEKRSYPGEICFKKCDIDLCDVLIFNKIVGEGRFNGNSIGLQQFMYEYIDSEFEIIIEGYYGNTTTYTGWLREDGKRPVTAIMYVWNIGDMVYNVKNK
;
A
#
# COMPACT_ATOMS: atom_id res chain seq x y z
N MET A 1 -11.89 -27.09 11.48
CA MET A 1 -12.50 -25.79 11.84
C MET A 1 -11.40 -24.76 11.71
N GLU A 2 -11.46 -23.92 10.67
CA GLU A 2 -10.64 -22.71 10.63
C GLU A 2 -11.07 -21.82 11.81
N GLY A 3 -10.11 -21.36 12.61
CA GLY A 3 -10.40 -20.45 13.72
C GLY A 3 -10.94 -19.11 13.19
N GLU A 4 -11.65 -18.37 14.04
CA GLU A 4 -12.11 -17.02 13.71
C GLU A 4 -10.93 -16.13 13.31
N LYS A 5 -11.03 -15.49 12.13
CA LYS A 5 -10.09 -14.46 11.70
C LYS A 5 -10.26 -13.23 12.59
N ARG A 6 -9.21 -12.84 13.29
CA ARG A 6 -9.17 -11.63 14.12
C ARG A 6 -8.38 -10.54 13.39
N SER A 7 -8.88 -9.32 13.45
CA SER A 7 -8.17 -8.11 13.02
C SER A 7 -7.78 -7.30 14.25
N TYR A 8 -6.60 -6.68 14.20
CA TYR A 8 -6.12 -5.81 15.26
C TYR A 8 -5.61 -4.52 14.61
N PRO A 9 -5.90 -3.35 15.19
CA PRO A 9 -5.30 -2.12 14.72
C PRO A 9 -3.78 -2.18 14.91
N GLY A 10 -3.04 -1.61 13.97
CA GLY A 10 -1.58 -1.57 14.02
C GLY A 10 -1.02 -0.55 13.07
N GLU A 11 0.29 -0.38 13.15
CA GLU A 11 1.07 0.47 12.27
C GLU A 11 2.27 -0.30 11.74
N ILE A 12 2.70 0.04 10.53
CA ILE A 12 3.95 -0.43 9.93
C ILE A 12 4.87 0.77 9.85
N CYS A 13 6.08 0.64 10.42
CA CYS A 13 7.05 1.72 10.47
C CYS A 13 8.32 1.35 9.70
N PHE A 14 8.62 2.11 8.64
CA PHE A 14 9.86 2.00 7.86
C PHE A 14 10.89 2.98 8.41
N LYS A 15 11.96 2.49 9.05
CA LYS A 15 12.89 3.33 9.85
C LYS A 15 13.86 4.17 9.04
N LYS A 16 14.19 3.78 7.80
CA LYS A 16 15.11 4.50 6.90
C LYS A 16 14.55 4.47 5.46
N CYS A 17 13.32 4.94 5.33
CA CYS A 17 12.62 5.09 4.06
C CYS A 17 13.17 6.29 3.29
N ASP A 18 13.48 6.10 2.02
CA ASP A 18 13.78 7.20 1.10
C ASP A 18 12.53 7.48 0.26
N ILE A 19 11.81 8.55 0.61
CA ILE A 19 10.51 8.88 0.02
C ILE A 19 10.64 9.19 -1.48
N ASP A 20 11.79 9.71 -1.92
CA ASP A 20 12.03 10.06 -3.33
C ASP A 20 12.18 8.81 -4.21
N LEU A 21 12.49 7.66 -3.59
CA LEU A 21 12.58 6.35 -4.25
C LEU A 21 11.30 5.52 -4.10
N CYS A 22 10.23 6.09 -3.54
CA CYS A 22 8.94 5.43 -3.35
C CYS A 22 7.90 5.99 -4.33
N ASP A 23 7.18 5.10 -5.01
CA ASP A 23 6.12 5.45 -5.93
C ASP A 23 4.87 4.60 -5.72
N VAL A 24 3.74 5.14 -6.18
CA VAL A 24 2.44 4.48 -6.16
C VAL A 24 1.88 4.48 -7.58
N LEU A 25 1.64 3.29 -8.11
CA LEU A 25 0.94 3.06 -9.35
C LEU A 25 -0.55 2.96 -9.07
N ILE A 26 -1.35 3.87 -9.60
CA ILE A 26 -2.79 3.92 -9.42
C ILE A 26 -3.44 3.62 -10.76
N PHE A 27 -4.14 2.49 -10.84
CA PHE A 27 -4.81 2.06 -12.06
C PHE A 27 -6.15 2.77 -12.22
N ASN A 28 -6.66 2.84 -13.45
CA ASN A 28 -7.98 3.41 -13.72
C ASN A 28 -9.16 2.48 -13.33
N LYS A 29 -8.87 1.24 -12.93
CA LYS A 29 -9.85 0.21 -12.53
C LYS A 29 -9.19 -0.86 -11.67
N ILE A 30 -9.99 -1.75 -11.08
CA ILE A 30 -9.45 -3.00 -10.50
C ILE A 30 -8.90 -3.88 -11.63
N VAL A 31 -7.67 -4.35 -11.48
CA VAL A 31 -6.96 -5.20 -12.44
C VAL A 31 -6.42 -6.45 -11.74
N GLY A 32 -6.72 -7.63 -12.30
CA GLY A 32 -6.09 -8.90 -11.93
C GLY A 32 -5.01 -9.34 -12.93
N GLU A 33 -5.17 -9.00 -14.22
CA GLU A 33 -4.21 -9.29 -15.30
C GLU A 33 -4.24 -8.17 -16.36
N GLY A 34 -3.12 -7.93 -17.06
CA GLY A 34 -3.05 -7.00 -18.19
C GLY A 34 -2.00 -5.90 -18.04
N ARG A 35 -2.03 -4.91 -18.95
CA ARG A 35 -1.10 -3.77 -18.94
C ARG A 35 -1.58 -2.68 -17.99
N PHE A 36 -0.62 -1.99 -17.37
CA PHE A 36 -0.89 -0.79 -16.59
C PHE A 36 -1.55 0.30 -17.45
N ASN A 37 -2.59 0.92 -16.91
CA ASN A 37 -3.23 2.10 -17.47
C ASN A 37 -3.73 2.96 -16.29
N GLY A 38 -3.04 4.08 -16.06
CA GLY A 38 -3.25 4.92 -14.88
C GLY A 38 -2.06 5.85 -14.65
N ASN A 39 -1.88 6.29 -13.40
CA ASN A 39 -0.86 7.25 -12.99
C ASN A 39 0.22 6.61 -12.12
N SER A 40 1.48 7.01 -12.29
CA SER A 40 2.56 6.78 -11.33
C SER A 40 2.84 8.10 -10.63
N ILE A 41 2.74 8.11 -9.30
CA ILE A 41 2.97 9.31 -8.48
C ILE A 41 3.93 8.98 -7.33
N GLY A 42 4.66 9.97 -6.84
CA GLY A 42 5.53 9.79 -5.68
C GLY A 42 4.74 9.57 -4.38
N LEU A 43 5.32 8.87 -3.42
CA LEU A 43 4.65 8.55 -2.15
C LEU A 43 4.19 9.81 -1.39
N GLN A 44 4.96 10.90 -1.42
CA GLN A 44 4.55 12.15 -0.78
C GLN A 44 3.31 12.76 -1.43
N GLN A 45 3.22 12.74 -2.75
CA GLN A 45 2.04 13.20 -3.48
C GLN A 45 0.83 12.31 -3.16
N PHE A 46 1.03 10.99 -3.12
CA PHE A 46 -0.02 10.05 -2.74
C PHE A 46 -0.58 10.34 -1.35
N MET A 47 0.27 10.53 -0.34
CA MET A 47 -0.16 10.83 1.02
C MET A 47 -0.97 12.13 1.13
N TYR A 48 -0.71 13.10 0.24
CA TYR A 48 -1.45 14.36 0.21
C TYR A 48 -2.78 14.23 -0.53
N GLU A 49 -2.77 13.68 -1.75
CA GLU A 49 -3.97 13.60 -2.60
C GLU A 49 -4.99 12.57 -2.13
N TYR A 50 -4.53 11.52 -1.43
CA TYR A 50 -5.35 10.40 -1.00
C TYR A 50 -5.46 10.29 0.53
N ILE A 51 -5.27 11.40 1.25
CA ILE A 51 -5.29 11.43 2.73
C ILE A 51 -6.59 10.89 3.34
N ASP A 52 -7.72 11.09 2.66
CA ASP A 52 -9.05 10.63 3.08
C ASP A 52 -9.45 9.27 2.46
N SER A 53 -8.51 8.61 1.77
CA SER A 53 -8.76 7.32 1.09
C SER A 53 -8.40 6.14 1.98
N GLU A 54 -9.03 5.00 1.72
CA GLU A 54 -8.62 3.71 2.29
C GLU A 54 -7.80 2.93 1.27
N PHE A 55 -6.65 2.41 1.70
CA PHE A 55 -5.85 1.47 0.92
C PHE A 55 -5.82 0.09 1.58
N GLU A 56 -6.61 -0.83 1.04
CA GLU A 56 -6.72 -2.21 1.50
C GLU A 56 -5.63 -3.07 0.86
N ILE A 57 -4.62 -3.46 1.64
CA ILE A 57 -3.50 -4.29 1.17
C ILE A 57 -3.98 -5.74 1.03
N ILE A 58 -3.85 -6.29 -0.18
CA ILE A 58 -4.22 -7.68 -0.49
C ILE A 58 -2.99 -8.57 -0.63
N ILE A 59 -1.92 -8.03 -1.22
CA ILE A 59 -0.66 -8.74 -1.43
C ILE A 59 0.48 -7.86 -0.93
N GLU A 60 1.31 -8.43 -0.08
CA GLU A 60 2.59 -7.86 0.33
C GLU A 60 3.72 -8.68 -0.31
N GLY A 61 4.70 -8.00 -0.90
CA GLY A 61 5.85 -8.62 -1.56
C GLY A 61 7.16 -7.94 -1.17
N TYR A 62 8.26 -8.65 -1.30
CA TYR A 62 9.58 -8.17 -0.92
C TYR A 62 10.60 -8.48 -2.01
N TYR A 63 11.36 -7.46 -2.44
CA TYR A 63 12.45 -7.62 -3.39
C TYR A 63 13.55 -6.59 -3.14
N GLY A 64 14.75 -7.07 -2.77
CA GLY A 64 15.86 -6.20 -2.38
C GLY A 64 15.46 -5.31 -1.20
N ASN A 65 15.63 -3.99 -1.35
CA ASN A 65 15.24 -2.99 -0.35
C ASN A 65 13.81 -2.45 -0.56
N THR A 66 13.03 -3.07 -1.44
CA THR A 66 11.68 -2.62 -1.78
C THR A 66 10.65 -3.57 -1.20
N THR A 67 9.72 -3.01 -0.43
CA THR A 67 8.46 -3.66 -0.04
C THR A 67 7.36 -3.20 -0.99
N THR A 68 6.57 -4.13 -1.51
CA THR A 68 5.48 -3.84 -2.44
C THR A 68 4.15 -4.17 -1.79
N TYR A 69 3.24 -3.20 -1.78
CA TYR A 69 1.85 -3.39 -1.38
C TYR A 69 0.95 -3.28 -2.59
N THR A 70 0.28 -4.38 -2.96
CA THR A 70 -0.77 -4.37 -3.97
C THR A 70 -2.12 -4.50 -3.29
N GLY A 71 -3.04 -3.62 -3.66
CA GLY A 71 -4.31 -3.53 -2.96
C GLY A 71 -5.38 -2.75 -3.71
N TRP A 72 -6.47 -2.51 -3.00
CA TRP A 72 -7.58 -1.68 -3.48
C TRP A 72 -7.55 -0.31 -2.83
N LEU A 73 -7.52 0.72 -3.67
CA LEU A 73 -7.65 2.11 -3.25
C LEU A 73 -9.13 2.52 -3.37
N ARG A 74 -9.68 3.03 -2.27
CA ARG A 74 -11.08 3.43 -2.13
C ARG A 74 -11.15 4.90 -1.76
N GLU A 75 -11.80 5.67 -2.61
CA GLU A 75 -12.19 7.05 -2.36
C GLU A 75 -13.71 7.12 -2.18
N ASP A 76 -14.19 8.00 -1.31
CA ASP A 76 -15.63 8.14 -1.08
C ASP A 76 -16.40 8.50 -2.37
N GLY A 77 -17.53 7.84 -2.58
CA GLY A 77 -18.36 8.01 -3.77
C GLY A 77 -17.75 7.48 -5.09
N LYS A 78 -16.54 6.91 -5.11
CA LYS A 78 -15.90 6.36 -6.32
C LYS A 78 -15.86 4.83 -6.30
N ARG A 79 -15.73 4.23 -7.48
CA ARG A 79 -15.44 2.80 -7.59
C ARG A 79 -13.98 2.54 -7.18
N PRO A 80 -13.70 1.46 -6.43
CA PRO A 80 -12.32 1.10 -6.09
C PRO A 80 -11.49 0.85 -7.34
N VAL A 81 -10.19 1.11 -7.21
CA VAL A 81 -9.18 0.81 -8.24
C VAL A 81 -8.03 0.00 -7.64
N THR A 82 -7.26 -0.67 -8.48
CA THR A 82 -6.01 -1.31 -8.01
C THR A 82 -4.95 -0.23 -7.80
N ALA A 83 -4.21 -0.34 -6.70
CA ALA A 83 -2.97 0.41 -6.50
C ALA A 83 -1.82 -0.53 -6.13
N ILE A 84 -0.61 -0.17 -6.56
CA ILE A 84 0.64 -0.84 -6.19
C ILE A 84 1.56 0.23 -5.61
N MET A 85 1.92 0.09 -4.34
CA MET A 85 2.84 0.98 -3.63
C MET A 85 4.18 0.29 -3.49
N TYR A 86 5.25 0.96 -3.92
CA TYR A 86 6.62 0.53 -3.72
C TYR A 86 7.25 1.40 -2.64
N VAL A 87 7.68 0.76 -1.54
CA VAL A 87 8.33 1.41 -0.42
C VAL A 87 9.78 0.96 -0.39
N TRP A 88 10.70 1.86 -0.73
CA TRP A 88 12.13 1.62 -0.62
C TRP A 88 12.63 2.02 0.77
N ASN A 89 13.27 1.10 1.47
CA ASN A 89 13.77 1.32 2.81
C ASN A 89 14.99 0.44 3.10
N ILE A 90 16.04 1.03 3.67
CA ILE A 90 17.28 0.33 4.08
C ILE A 90 17.32 0.02 5.59
N GLY A 91 16.30 0.43 6.33
CA GLY A 91 16.19 0.24 7.77
C GLY A 91 15.28 -0.92 8.13
N ASP A 92 14.95 -1.03 9.41
CA ASP A 92 13.98 -2.00 9.87
C ASP A 92 12.57 -1.60 9.41
N MET A 93 11.77 -2.61 9.05
CA MET A 93 10.32 -2.50 8.90
C MET A 93 9.69 -3.15 10.13
N VAL A 94 8.97 -2.34 10.92
CA VAL A 94 8.46 -2.77 12.24
C VAL A 94 6.93 -2.73 12.24
N TYR A 95 6.30 -3.86 12.53
CA TYR A 95 4.86 -3.95 12.76
C TYR A 95 4.57 -3.76 14.23
N ASN A 96 3.89 -2.68 14.59
CA ASN A 96 3.39 -2.46 15.94
C ASN A 96 1.89 -2.73 15.95
N VAL A 97 1.52 -3.94 16.36
CA VAL A 97 0.12 -4.33 16.53
C VAL A 97 -0.35 -3.86 17.90
N LYS A 98 -1.38 -3.00 17.94
CA LYS A 98 -2.03 -2.59 19.18
C LYS A 98 -2.94 -3.73 19.60
N ASN A 99 -2.47 -4.50 20.60
CA ASN A 99 -3.13 -5.58 21.36
C ASN A 99 -2.31 -6.88 21.35
N LYS A 100 -1.49 -7.04 22.38
CA LYS A 100 -1.36 -8.30 23.11
C LYS A 100 -1.72 -8.04 24.56
#